data_AF-A0A1H5U3R2-F1
#
_entry.id   AF-A0A1H5U3R2-F1
#
_cell.length_a   1.000
_cell.length_b   1.000
_cell.length_c   1.000
_cell.angle_alpha   90.00
_cell.angle_beta   90.00
_cell.angle_gamma   90.00
#
_symmetry.space_group_name_H-M   'P 1'
#
loop_
_entity.id
_entity.type
_entity.pdbx_description
1 polymer ?
#
loop_
_entity_poly.entity_id
_entity_poly.type
_entity_poly.pdbx_seq_one_letter_code
_entity_poly.pdbx_strand_id
1 'polypeptide(L)' 'MLEYVKTILQKVSFNAYLFERELKKGMRYLMPTELEEFKDWCYATFGMSHQPILNRYFRPAY' A
#
# COMPACT_ATOMS: atom_id res chain seq x y z
N MET A 1 -2.86 -7.62 -11.29
CA MET A 1 -1.75 -7.91 -10.34
C MET A 1 -2.07 -7.40 -8.94
N LEU A 2 -3.07 -6.52 -8.83
CA LEU A 2 -3.57 -5.95 -7.60
C LEU A 2 -3.87 -6.95 -6.47
N GLU A 3 -4.66 -8.00 -6.71
CA GLU A 3 -5.03 -8.98 -5.67
C GLU A 3 -3.83 -9.69 -5.04
N TYR A 4 -2.78 -9.95 -5.83
CA TYR A 4 -1.54 -10.53 -5.34
C TYR A 4 -0.84 -9.57 -4.38
N VAL A 5 -0.71 -8.30 -4.75
CA VAL A 5 -0.11 -7.26 -3.90
C VAL A 5 -0.92 -7.09 -2.60
N LYS A 6 -2.25 -7.05 -2.69
CA LYS A 6 -3.15 -6.98 -1.52
C LYS A 6 -2.89 -8.13 -0.55
N THR A 7 -2.80 -9.36 -1.06
CA THR A 7 -2.53 -10.57 -0.26
C THR A 7 -1.17 -10.49 0.43
N ILE A 8 -0.12 -10.05 -0.27
CA ILE A 8 1.22 -9.90 0.32
C ILE A 8 1.20 -8.86 1.44
N LEU A 9 0.57 -7.70 1.21
CA LEU A 9 0.48 -6.64 2.22
C LEU A 9 -0.23 -7.10 3.49
N GLN A 10 -1.33 -7.84 3.38
CA GLN A 10 -2.00 -8.43 4.54
C GLN A 10 -1.10 -9.40 5.31
N LYS A 11 -0.29 -10.21 4.60
CA LYS A 11 0.63 -11.14 5.26
C LYS A 11 1.76 -10.45 6.00
N VAL A 12 2.23 -9.29 5.52
CA VAL A 12 3.35 -8.56 6.14
C VAL A 12 2.92 -7.41 7.04
N SER A 13 1.62 -7.14 7.17
CA SER A 13 1.10 -5.96 7.90
C SER A 13 1.38 -5.97 9.41
N PHE A 14 1.81 -7.10 9.97
CA PHE A 14 2.23 -7.20 11.37
C PHE A 14 3.56 -6.48 11.65
N ASN A 15 4.35 -6.16 10.62
CA ASN A 15 5.63 -5.49 10.76
C ASN A 15 5.68 -4.26 9.84
N ALA A 16 5.77 -3.07 10.44
CA ALA A 16 5.78 -1.80 9.72
C ALA A 16 6.89 -1.68 8.67
N TYR A 17 8.09 -2.20 8.96
CA TYR A 17 9.22 -2.17 8.02
C TYR A 17 8.98 -3.09 6.81
N LEU A 18 8.46 -4.29 7.03
CA LEU A 18 8.13 -5.21 5.93
C LEU A 18 6.95 -4.68 5.11
N PHE A 19 5.93 -4.14 5.77
CA PHE A 19 4.79 -3.51 5.14
C PHE A 19 5.22 -2.37 4.20
N GLU A 20 6.05 -1.44 4.69
CA GLU A 20 6.56 -0.32 3.87
C GLU A 20 7.34 -0.82 2.63
N ARG A 21 8.15 -1.86 2.79
CA ARG A 21 8.92 -2.45 1.68
C ARG A 21 8.02 -3.07 0.62
N GLU A 22 7.05 -3.88 1.02
CA GLU A 22 6.13 -4.52 0.07
C GLU A 22 5.15 -3.52 -0.54
N LEU A 23 4.74 -2.48 0.20
CA LEU A 23 3.92 -1.39 -0.34
C LEU A 23 4.63 -0.70 -1.50
N LYS A 24 5.90 -0.34 -1.31
CA LYS A 24 6.72 0.29 -2.35
C LYS A 24 6.91 -0.62 -3.57
N LYS A 25 7.04 -1.93 -3.37
CA LYS A 25 7.09 -2.90 -4.49
C LYS A 25 5.76 -2.97 -5.22
N GLY A 26 4.65 -3.05 -4.49
CA GLY A 26 3.29 -3.05 -5.02
C GLY A 26 3.04 -1.86 -5.93
N MET A 27 3.37 -0.64 -5.48
CA MET A 27 3.22 0.57 -6.27
C MET A 27 4.03 0.59 -7.58
N ARG A 28 5.15 -0.14 -7.65
CA ARG A 28 5.96 -0.26 -8.87
C ARG A 28 5.48 -1.37 -9.79
N TYR A 29 4.81 -2.36 -9.23
CA TYR A 29 4.38 -3.57 -9.95
C TYR A 29 2.99 -3.41 -10.58
N LEU A 30 2.18 -2.51 -10.03
CA LEU A 30 0.83 -2.24 -10.50
C LEU A 30 0.81 -1.25 -11.66
N MET A 31 -0.16 -1.44 -12.55
CA MET A 31 -0.40 -0.49 -13.63
C MET A 31 -1.00 0.82 -13.09
N PRO A 32 -0.83 1.97 -13.79
CA PRO A 32 -1.41 3.24 -13.36
C PRO A 32 -2.92 3.17 -13.12
N THR A 33 -3.64 2.37 -13.91
CA THR A 33 -5.08 2.12 -13.77
C THR A 33 -5.46 1.34 -12.51
N GLU A 34 -4.54 0.55 -11.95
CA GLU A 34 -4.73 -0.21 -10.70
C GLU A 34 -4.32 0.62 -9.46
N LEU A 35 -3.50 1.67 -9.62
CA LEU A 35 -2.93 2.42 -8.48
C LEU A 35 -3.96 3.20 -7.66
N GLU A 36 -5.02 3.70 -8.30
CA GLU A 36 -6.08 4.44 -7.60
C GLU A 36 -6.87 3.49 -6.68
N GLU A 37 -7.35 2.37 -7.23
CA GLU A 37 -8.01 1.32 -6.44
C GLU A 37 -7.09 0.79 -5.33
N PHE A 38 -5.81 0.60 -5.63
CA PHE A 38 -4.83 0.14 -4.65
C PHE A 38 -4.67 1.12 -3.49
N LYS A 39 -4.62 2.42 -3.77
CA LYS A 39 -4.51 3.47 -2.75
C LYS A 39 -5.72 3.45 -1.84
N ASP A 40 -6.93 3.49 -2.39
CA ASP A 40 -8.17 3.51 -1.59
C ASP A 40 -8.27 2.26 -0.72
N TRP A 41 -7.94 1.10 -1.27
CA TRP A 41 -7.91 -0.14 -0.52
C TRP A 41 -6.88 -0.12 0.62
N CYS A 42 -5.68 0.43 0.40
CA CYS A 42 -4.66 0.54 1.44
C CYS A 42 -5.11 1.42 2.60
N TYR A 43 -5.74 2.56 2.33
CA TYR A 43 -6.29 3.44 3.36
C TYR A 43 -7.48 2.81 4.10
N ALA A 44 -8.39 2.14 3.39
CA ALA A 44 -9.52 1.45 4.02
C ALA A 44 -9.07 0.30 4.94
N THR A 45 -8.04 -0.45 4.53
CA THR A 45 -7.59 -1.66 5.25
C THR A 45 -6.59 -1.35 6.35
N PHE A 46 -5.65 -0.42 6.10
CA PHE A 46 -4.50 -0.17 6.97
C PHE A 46 -4.45 1.27 7.50
N GLY A 47 -5.46 2.10 7.24
CA GLY A 47 -5.50 3.49 7.66
C GLY A 47 -5.36 3.69 9.17
N MET A 48 -5.83 2.76 10.00
CA MET A 48 -5.68 2.86 11.46
C MET A 48 -4.29 2.50 11.97
N SER A 49 -3.60 1.54 11.33
CA SER A 49 -2.34 0.98 11.84
C SER A 49 -1.10 1.54 11.14
N HIS A 50 -1.21 1.87 9.85
CA HIS A 50 -0.10 2.25 8.98
C HIS A 50 -0.29 3.61 8.30
N GLN A 51 -1.20 4.46 8.82
CA GLN A 51 -1.45 5.81 8.32
C GLN A 51 -0.19 6.62 7.97
N PRO A 52 0.85 6.71 8.84
CA PRO A 52 2.02 7.52 8.54
C PRO A 52 2.80 6.99 7.33
N ILE A 53 2.84 5.68 7.14
CA ILE A 53 3.48 5.04 5.98
C ILE A 53 2.66 5.36 4.73
N LEU A 54 1.35 5.13 4.76
CA LEU A 54 0.47 5.41 3.62
C LEU A 54 0.57 6.87 3.16
N ASN A 55 0.54 7.81 4.10
CA ASN A 55 0.66 9.24 3.82
C ASN A 55 2.02 9.62 3.21
N ARG A 56 3.10 8.88 3.51
CA ARG A 56 4.41 9.13 2.90
C ARG A 56 4.44 8.79 1.41
N TYR A 57 3.69 7.77 0.99
CA TYR A 57 3.74 7.28 -0.39
C TYR A 57 2.59 7.75 -1.27
N PHE A 58 1.40 7.98 -0.71
CA PHE A 58 0.20 8.32 -1.48
C PHE A 58 -0.20 9.79 -1.42
N ARG A 59 0.41 10.62 -0.56
CA ARG A 59 0.16 12.07 -0.60
C ARG A 59 0.86 12.66 -1.83
N PRO A 60 0.16 13.50 -2.61
CA PRO A 60 0.83 14.39 -3.54
C PRO A 60 1.73 15.35 -2.74
N ALA A 61 2.95 15.57 -3.23
CA ALA A 61 3.74 16.70 -2.78
C ALA A 61 2.97 17.97 -3.18
N TYR A 62 2.50 18.72 -2.17
CA TYR A 62 2.11 20.11 -2.36
C TYR A 62 3.36 20.98 -2.29
#